data_AF-A0A957V9N1-F1
#
_entry.id   AF-A0A957V9N1-F1
#
_cell.length_a   1.000
_cell.length_b   1.000
_cell.length_c   1.000
_cell.angle_alpha   90.00
_cell.angle_beta   90.00
_cell.angle_gamma   90.00
#
_symmetry.space_group_name_H-M   'P 1'
#
loop_
_entity.id
_entity.type
_entity.pdbx_description
1 polymer ?
#
loop_
_entity_poly.entity_id
_entity_poly.type
_entity_poly.pdbx_seq_one_letter_code
_entity_poly.pdbx_strand_id
1 'polypeptide(L)'
;SEITTPPEIPPTIVTALGKLAIFKMQEKAMEDLEKGQISSATQRLETMATRLLNLGETELARAALLEAGRLARTGDLSAEGRKKIRYGTRSLSILPKEIHRD
;
A
#
# COMPACT_ATOMS: atom_id res chain seq x y z
N SER A 1 -21.38 6.34 -38.23
CA SER A 1 -20.12 6.39 -37.48
C SER A 1 -20.20 5.37 -36.36
N GLU A 2 -19.55 4.23 -36.49
CA GLU A 2 -19.41 3.29 -35.38
C GLU A 2 -18.47 3.92 -34.35
N ILE A 3 -19.03 4.27 -33.20
CA ILE A 3 -18.25 4.67 -32.03
C ILE A 3 -17.74 3.36 -31.43
N THR A 4 -16.50 3.00 -31.73
CA THR A 4 -15.83 1.89 -31.05
C THR A 4 -15.53 2.33 -29.62
N THR A 5 -16.31 1.84 -28.66
CA THR A 5 -16.02 1.99 -27.23
C THR A 5 -14.66 1.35 -26.94
N PRO A 6 -13.74 2.03 -26.23
CA PRO A 6 -12.48 1.41 -25.82
C PRO A 6 -12.76 0.15 -24.99
N PRO A 7 -11.93 -0.89 -25.10
CA PRO A 7 -12.09 -2.09 -24.29
C PRO A 7 -11.98 -1.73 -22.80
N GLU A 8 -12.96 -2.14 -22.00
CA GLU A 8 -12.95 -1.94 -20.55
C GLU A 8 -11.81 -2.75 -19.91
N ILE A 9 -11.07 -2.13 -19.00
CA ILE A 9 -10.01 -2.80 -18.25
C ILE A 9 -10.66 -3.77 -17.25
N PRO A 10 -10.27 -5.06 -17.24
CA PRO A 10 -10.79 -6.01 -16.26
C PRO A 10 -10.58 -5.53 -14.81
N PRO A 11 -11.61 -5.60 -13.94
CA PRO A 11 -11.51 -5.18 -12.53
C PRO A 11 -10.37 -5.84 -11.75
N THR A 12 -10.02 -7.08 -12.14
CA THR A 12 -8.91 -7.84 -11.56
C THR A 12 -7.55 -7.16 -11.80
N ILE A 13 -7.34 -6.58 -12.99
CA ILE A 13 -6.11 -5.84 -13.32
C ILE A 13 -6.04 -4.55 -12.50
N VAL A 14 -7.16 -3.80 -12.42
CA VAL A 14 -7.23 -2.57 -11.62
C VAL A 14 -6.91 -2.86 -10.15
N THR A 15 -7.48 -3.93 -9.60
CA THR A 15 -7.23 -4.39 -8.23
C THR A 15 -5.78 -4.79 -8.02
N ALA A 16 -5.19 -5.55 -8.94
CA ALA A 16 -3.80 -5.98 -8.87
C ALA A 16 -2.83 -4.78 -8.90
N LEU A 17 -3.08 -3.80 -9.79
CA LEU A 17 -2.29 -2.56 -9.85
C LEU A 17 -2.45 -1.72 -8.57
N GLY A 18 -3.64 -1.66 -7.99
CA GLY A 18 -3.88 -1.00 -6.70
C GLY A 18 -3.05 -1.61 -5.57
N LYS A 19 -3.02 -2.95 -5.50
CA LYS A 19 -2.21 -3.71 -4.53
C LYS A 19 -0.71 -3.51 -4.74
N LEU A 20 -0.24 -3.54 -6.00
CA LEU A 20 1.16 -3.26 -6.34
C LEU A 20 1.56 -1.83 -5.94
N ALA A 21 0.69 -0.84 -6.19
CA ALA A 21 0.95 0.54 -5.80
C ALA A 21 1.11 0.66 -4.27
N ILE A 22 0.25 0.01 -3.49
CA ILE A 22 0.34 -0.05 -2.01
C ILE A 22 1.68 -0.64 -1.56
N PHE A 23 2.10 -1.76 -2.15
CA PHE A 23 3.39 -2.37 -1.85
C PHE A 23 4.55 -1.39 -2.12
N LYS A 24 4.54 -0.73 -3.28
CA LYS A 24 5.56 0.27 -3.64
C LYS A 24 5.55 1.51 -2.73
N MET A 25 4.37 1.92 -2.25
CA MET A 25 4.27 2.99 -1.25
C MET A 25 4.85 2.56 0.10
N GLN A 26 4.62 1.31 0.52
CA GLN A 26 5.22 0.78 1.74
C GLN A 26 6.75 0.76 1.67
N GLU A 27 7.35 0.31 0.56
CA GLU A 27 8.80 0.33 0.36
C GLU A 27 9.36 1.75 0.47
N LYS A 28 8.79 2.69 -0.29
CA LYS A 28 9.23 4.09 -0.29
C LYS A 28 9.04 4.77 1.07
N ALA A 29 8.02 4.41 1.85
CA ALA A 29 7.81 4.98 3.18
C ALA A 29 8.94 4.56 4.14
N MET A 30 9.45 3.33 3.99
CA MET A 30 10.60 2.86 4.76
C MET A 30 11.89 3.53 4.30
N GLU A 31 12.10 3.69 2.99
CA GLU A 31 13.25 4.42 2.45
C GLU A 31 13.27 5.88 2.91
N ASP A 32 12.12 6.57 2.87
CA ASP A 32 11.97 7.94 3.36
C ASP A 32 12.34 8.00 4.86
N LEU A 33 11.88 7.03 5.66
CA LEU A 33 12.19 6.94 7.09
C LEU A 33 13.69 6.71 7.35
N GLU A 34 14.34 5.81 6.60
CA GLU A 34 15.77 5.54 6.69
C GLU A 34 16.62 6.78 6.36
N LYS A 35 16.13 7.63 5.47
CA LYS A 35 16.74 8.91 5.11
C LYS A 35 16.39 10.06 6.06
N GLY A 36 15.57 9.82 7.10
CA GLY A 36 15.08 10.85 8.02
C GLY A 36 14.04 11.80 7.41
N GLN A 37 13.44 11.45 6.27
CA GLN A 37 12.42 12.24 5.58
C GLN A 37 11.04 12.01 6.19
N ILE A 38 10.88 12.38 7.46
CA ILE A 38 9.69 12.08 8.29
C ILE A 38 8.40 12.55 7.63
N SER A 39 8.35 13.79 7.12
CA SER A 39 7.15 14.33 6.48
C SER A 39 6.73 13.53 5.23
N SER A 40 7.70 13.15 4.39
CA SER A 40 7.44 12.34 3.19
C SER A 40 6.94 10.94 3.55
N ALA A 41 7.57 10.30 4.54
CA ALA A 41 7.15 9.00 5.05
C ALA A 41 5.72 9.05 5.63
N THR A 42 5.39 10.08 6.43
CA THR A 42 4.04 10.29 6.98
C THR A 42 3.01 10.44 5.87
N GLN A 43 3.22 11.36 4.91
CA GLN A 43 2.28 11.59 3.82
C GLN A 43 2.03 10.32 3.00
N ARG A 44 3.06 9.50 2.82
CA ARG A 44 2.98 8.26 2.08
C ARG A 44 2.16 7.21 2.84
N LEU A 45 2.32 7.11 4.16
CA LEU A 45 1.50 6.22 5.01
C LEU A 45 0.02 6.63 4.99
N GLU A 46 -0.28 7.92 5.04
CA GLU A 46 -1.65 8.44 4.91
C GLU A 46 -2.28 8.08 3.56
N THR A 47 -1.54 8.34 2.47
CA THR A 47 -1.97 7.99 1.11
C THR A 47 -2.20 6.49 0.95
N MET A 48 -1.31 5.68 1.53
CA MET A 48 -1.43 4.23 1.55
C MET A 48 -2.69 3.81 2.30
N ALA A 49 -2.99 4.42 3.45
CA ALA A 49 -4.19 4.12 4.22
C ALA A 49 -5.49 4.41 3.44
N THR A 50 -5.59 5.55 2.75
CA THR A 50 -6.75 5.86 1.90
C THR A 50 -6.95 4.80 0.82
N ARG A 51 -5.86 4.34 0.17
CA ARG A 51 -5.95 3.31 -0.85
C ARG A 51 -6.31 1.94 -0.30
N LEU A 52 -5.83 1.60 0.90
CA LEU A 52 -6.22 0.39 1.61
C LEU A 52 -7.71 0.40 1.94
N LEU A 53 -8.26 1.52 2.41
CA LEU A 53 -9.71 1.68 2.63
C LEU A 53 -10.51 1.45 1.35
N ASN A 54 -10.06 2.03 0.24
CA ASN A 54 -10.72 1.85 -1.07
C ASN A 54 -10.71 0.39 -1.55
N LEU A 55 -9.77 -0.44 -1.08
CA LEU A 55 -9.71 -1.88 -1.35
C LEU A 55 -10.43 -2.74 -0.29
N GLY A 56 -11.01 -2.13 0.75
CA GLY A 56 -11.66 -2.85 1.85
C GLY A 56 -10.68 -3.38 2.92
N GLU A 57 -9.40 -3.02 2.86
CA GLU A 57 -8.34 -3.47 3.78
C GLU A 57 -8.32 -2.63 5.07
N THR A 58 -9.46 -2.57 5.76
CA THR A 58 -9.73 -1.61 6.84
C THR A 58 -8.75 -1.70 8.01
N GLU A 59 -8.40 -2.92 8.45
CA GLU A 59 -7.47 -3.12 9.57
C GLU A 59 -6.04 -2.66 9.26
N LEU A 60 -5.61 -2.88 8.03
CA LEU A 60 -4.29 -2.45 7.57
C LEU A 60 -4.26 -0.93 7.34
N ALA A 61 -5.35 -0.36 6.83
CA ALA A 61 -5.51 1.09 6.72
C ALA A 61 -5.44 1.79 8.08
N ARG A 62 -6.14 1.26 9.09
CA ARG A 62 -6.11 1.79 10.46
C ARG A 62 -4.70 1.76 11.03
N ALA A 63 -3.98 0.66 10.83
CA ALA A 63 -2.59 0.54 11.25
C ALA A 63 -1.70 1.59 10.57
N ALA A 64 -1.85 1.80 9.27
CA ALA A 64 -1.10 2.81 8.53
C ALA A 64 -1.36 4.24 9.03
N LEU A 65 -2.62 4.61 9.34
CA LEU A 65 -2.96 5.93 9.89
C LEU A 65 -2.41 6.15 11.30
N LEU A 66 -2.52 5.13 12.17
CA LEU A 66 -1.98 5.20 13.54
C LEU A 66 -0.47 5.44 13.52
N GLU A 67 0.23 4.73 12.64
CA GLU A 67 1.67 4.87 12.49
C GLU A 67 2.07 6.16 11.79
N ALA A 68 1.30 6.67 10.82
CA ALA A 68 1.51 8.01 10.26
C ALA A 68 1.45 9.09 11.37
N GLY A 69 0.43 9.01 12.22
CA GLY A 69 0.27 9.94 13.35
C GLY A 69 1.39 9.80 14.38
N ARG A 70 1.85 8.57 14.67
CA ARG A 70 3.01 8.35 15.56
C ARG A 70 4.28 8.93 14.94
N LEU A 71 4.58 8.58 13.70
CA LEU A 71 5.74 9.03 12.96
C LEU A 71 5.82 10.57 12.93
N ALA A 72 4.70 11.25 12.67
CA ALA A 72 4.64 12.71 12.70
C ALA A 72 4.99 13.32 14.07
N ARG A 73 4.68 12.63 15.17
CA ARG A 73 4.95 13.11 16.54
C ARG A 73 6.31 12.71 17.07
N THR A 74 6.80 11.53 16.73
CA THR A 74 7.97 10.91 17.37
C THR A 74 9.15 10.71 16.44
N GLY A 75 8.98 10.90 15.13
CA GLY A 75 10.01 10.64 14.13
C GLY A 75 10.28 9.17 13.85
N ASP A 76 9.48 8.24 14.40
CA ASP A 76 9.64 6.81 14.14
C ASP A 76 8.32 6.04 14.27
N LEU A 77 8.27 4.88 13.62
CA LEU A 77 7.18 3.92 13.70
C LEU A 77 7.32 3.06 14.96
N SER A 78 6.22 2.47 15.42
CA SER A 78 6.29 1.42 16.43
C SER A 78 6.83 0.13 15.80
N ALA A 79 7.49 -0.71 16.61
CA ALA A 79 7.97 -2.01 16.14
C ALA A 79 6.82 -2.92 15.68
N GLU A 80 5.68 -2.87 16.36
CA GLU A 80 4.47 -3.61 16.02
C GLU A 80 3.86 -3.09 14.71
N GLY A 81 3.66 -1.77 14.60
CA GLY A 81 3.10 -1.14 13.42
C GLY A 81 3.96 -1.34 12.17
N ARG A 82 5.29 -1.22 12.30
CA ARG A 82 6.23 -1.52 11.22
C ARG A 82 6.08 -2.98 10.73
N LYS A 83 5.92 -3.94 11.64
CA LYS A 83 5.65 -5.34 11.29
C LYS A 83 4.28 -5.50 10.63
N LYS A 84 3.21 -4.93 11.22
CA LYS A 84 1.83 -5.03 10.68
C LYS A 84 1.74 -4.46 9.27
N ILE A 85 2.36 -3.31 9.00
CA ILE A 85 2.42 -2.69 7.67
C ILE A 85 3.20 -3.58 6.69
N ARG A 86 4.38 -4.07 7.06
CA ARG A 86 5.21 -4.91 6.18
C ARG A 86 4.53 -6.23 5.83
N TYR A 87 3.97 -6.93 6.80
CA TYR A 87 3.34 -8.23 6.55
C TYR A 87 1.95 -8.10 5.94
N GLY A 88 1.18 -7.10 6.36
CA GLY A 88 -0.13 -6.83 5.79
C GLY A 88 -0.06 -6.47 4.31
N THR A 89 0.88 -5.61 3.90
CA THR A 89 1.04 -5.26 2.48
C THR A 89 1.58 -6.42 1.64
N ARG A 90 2.41 -7.30 2.23
CA ARG A 90 2.83 -8.55 1.58
C ARG A 90 1.67 -9.50 1.34
N SER A 91 0.75 -9.65 2.30
CA SER A 91 -0.42 -10.52 2.12
C SER A 91 -1.41 -10.01 1.06
N LEU A 92 -1.37 -8.71 0.72
CA LEU A 92 -2.18 -8.18 -0.39
C LEU A 92 -1.71 -8.70 -1.75
N SER A 93 -0.42 -9.01 -1.87
CA SER A 93 0.19 -9.39 -3.14
C SER A 93 -0.34 -10.76 -3.57
N ILE A 94 -1.21 -10.74 -4.57
CA ILE A 94 -1.59 -11.92 -5.35
C ILE A 94 -0.44 -12.21 -6.34
N LEU A 95 0.78 -12.44 -5.86
CA LEU A 95 1.72 -13.16 -6.69
C LEU A 95 1.32 -14.63 -6.56
N PRO A 96 0.96 -15.31 -7.65
CA PRO A 96 0.77 -16.75 -7.60
C PRO A 96 2.03 -17.36 -6.96
N LYS A 97 1.85 -18.23 -5.97
CA LYS A 97 2.85 -19.25 -5.69
C LYS A 97 2.96 -20.05 -6.98
N GLU A 98 3.99 -19.76 -7.76
CA GLU A 98 4.34 -20.44 -9.01
C GLU A 98 3.27 -20.36 -10.09
N ILE A 99 3.60 -19.70 -11.20
CA ILE A 99 3.01 -20.08 -12.48
C ILE A 99 3.64 -21.44 -12.80
N HIS A 100 3.01 -22.53 -12.35
CA HIS A 100 3.23 -23.81 -13.01
C HIS A 100 2.74 -23.63 -14.44
N ARG A 101 3.68 -23.50 -15.36
CA ARG A 101 3.42 -23.73 -16.78
C ARG A 101 3.33 -25.24 -16.92
N ASP A 102 2.18 -25.72 -17.34
CA ASP A 102 1.99 -27.09 -17.81
C ASP A 102 3.03 -27.47 -18.88
#